data_AF-A0AAW9TSK2-F1
#
_entry.id   AF-A0AAW9TSK2-F1
#
_cell.length_a   1.000
_cell.length_b   1.000
_cell.length_c   1.000
_cell.angle_alpha   90.00
_cell.angle_beta   90.00
_cell.angle_gamma   90.00
#
_symmetry.space_group_name_H-M   'P 1'
#
loop_
_entity.id
_entity.type
_entity.pdbx_description
1 polymer ?
#
loop_
_entity_poly.entity_id
_entity_poly.type
_entity_poly.pdbx_seq_one_letter_code
_entity_poly.pdbx_strand_id
1 'polypeptide(L)'
;MTVAKPMEPHDYWQEVFPPGSFVGDGGFRTFFPATLADGRQILLPIRPLSDGRHALASLIINQASFEVEDALAEELAARLAPFRPEIVAGLPTLGLTLAAAVARKLGHKRYVPLGTSRKFWYVDDLSVPLSSITTPGQKKRLYVDPRMLPLLRGWRVVLIDDVISSGASILAGLSLMAACGIEPVAIGAAMLQSERWRQPLAELSPQWPDRTVGVFATPMLVRADDGAWSASDTRI
;
A
#
# COMPACT_ATOMS: atom_id res chain seq x y z
N MET A 1 -28.30 12.97 -21.91
CA MET A 1 -28.05 12.73 -20.48
C MET A 1 -28.06 11.23 -20.26
N THR A 2 -26.89 10.60 -20.28
CA THR A 2 -26.78 9.16 -19.98
C THR A 2 -26.89 9.04 -18.46
N VAL A 3 -27.97 8.43 -17.97
CA VAL A 3 -28.08 8.10 -16.55
C VAL A 3 -26.91 7.18 -16.23
N ALA A 4 -25.97 7.65 -15.40
CA ALA A 4 -24.83 6.83 -14.99
C ALA A 4 -25.38 5.54 -14.36
N LYS A 5 -25.02 4.40 -14.93
CA LYS A 5 -25.36 3.10 -14.38
C LYS A 5 -24.86 3.07 -12.92
N PRO A 6 -25.66 2.60 -11.95
CA PRO A 6 -25.17 2.36 -10.60
C PRO A 6 -23.94 1.47 -10.64
N MET A 7 -22.87 1.83 -9.92
CA MET A 7 -21.67 1.00 -9.85
C MET A 7 -21.95 -0.29 -9.08
N GLU A 8 -21.64 -1.42 -9.69
CA GLU A 8 -21.66 -2.72 -9.04
C GLU A 8 -20.35 -2.96 -8.27
N PRO A 9 -20.32 -3.87 -7.28
CA PRO A 9 -19.12 -4.12 -6.48
C PRO A 9 -17.86 -4.48 -7.27
N HIS A 10 -17.99 -5.02 -8.49
CA HIS A 10 -16.87 -5.40 -9.36
C HIS A 10 -16.41 -4.29 -10.31
N ASP A 11 -17.12 -3.17 -10.39
CA ASP A 11 -16.77 -2.05 -11.27
C ASP A 11 -15.65 -1.17 -10.68
N TYR A 12 -15.33 -1.34 -9.40
CA TYR A 12 -14.25 -0.60 -8.74
C TYR A 12 -12.87 -1.07 -9.19
N TRP A 13 -11.92 -0.13 -9.26
CA TRP A 13 -10.52 -0.37 -9.67
C TRP A 13 -10.34 -0.91 -11.09
N GLN A 14 -11.34 -0.76 -11.96
CA GLN A 14 -11.29 -1.32 -13.32
C GLN A 14 -10.85 -0.31 -14.38
N GLU A 15 -11.04 0.98 -14.14
CA GLU A 15 -10.81 2.05 -15.13
C GLU A 15 -9.95 3.17 -14.54
N VAL A 16 -9.12 3.77 -15.40
CA VAL A 16 -8.43 5.04 -15.15
C VAL A 16 -9.16 6.14 -15.90
N PHE A 17 -9.77 7.06 -15.17
CA PHE A 17 -10.59 8.13 -15.73
C PHE A 17 -9.77 9.39 -16.04
N PRO A 18 -10.19 10.20 -17.03
CA PRO A 18 -9.57 11.49 -17.30
C PRO A 18 -9.61 12.45 -16.10
N PRO A 19 -8.72 13.46 -16.05
CA PRO A 19 -8.75 14.47 -15.00
C PRO A 19 -10.09 15.19 -14.87
N GLY A 20 -10.55 15.38 -13.64
CA GLY A 20 -11.80 16.09 -13.34
C GLY A 20 -13.07 15.32 -13.68
N SER A 21 -12.99 14.02 -13.95
CA SER A 21 -14.17 13.18 -14.23
C SER A 21 -15.13 13.12 -13.04
N PHE A 22 -14.60 13.21 -11.81
CA PHE A 22 -15.37 13.17 -10.57
C PHE A 22 -14.91 14.29 -9.63
N VAL A 23 -15.86 15.09 -9.16
CA VAL A 23 -15.64 16.23 -8.26
C VAL A 23 -16.36 15.99 -6.93
N GLY A 24 -15.74 16.40 -5.81
CA GLY A 24 -16.20 16.12 -4.45
C GLY A 24 -17.14 17.16 -3.83
N ASP A 25 -17.65 18.12 -4.61
CA ASP A 25 -18.29 19.35 -4.11
C ASP A 25 -19.61 19.17 -3.34
N GLY A 26 -20.11 17.93 -3.21
CA GLY A 26 -21.29 17.56 -2.42
C GLY A 26 -21.10 16.36 -1.50
N GLY A 27 -19.84 15.99 -1.21
CA GLY A 27 -19.51 14.78 -0.46
C GLY A 27 -19.63 13.49 -1.28
N PHE A 28 -19.05 12.43 -0.75
CA PHE A 28 -18.94 11.12 -1.38
C PHE A 28 -20.02 10.16 -0.87
N ARG A 29 -20.63 9.35 -1.73
CA ARG A 29 -21.66 8.38 -1.29
C ARG A 29 -21.14 6.96 -1.24
N THR A 30 -20.79 6.40 -2.39
CA THR A 30 -20.35 5.00 -2.53
C THR A 30 -18.85 4.87 -2.80
N PHE A 31 -18.23 5.92 -3.35
CA PHE A 31 -16.83 5.89 -3.78
C PHE A 31 -16.09 7.19 -3.49
N PHE A 32 -14.77 7.08 -3.37
CA PHE A 32 -13.83 8.19 -3.31
C PHE A 32 -12.98 8.21 -4.59
N PRO A 33 -12.91 9.32 -5.33
CA PRO A 33 -12.05 9.45 -6.50
C PRO A 33 -10.61 9.75 -6.08
N ALA A 34 -9.75 8.72 -6.08
CA ALA A 34 -8.31 8.90 -5.90
C ALA A 34 -7.71 9.54 -7.15
N THR A 35 -6.82 10.51 -6.96
CA THR A 35 -6.21 11.28 -8.06
C THR A 35 -4.72 10.95 -8.16
N LEU A 36 -4.27 10.56 -9.35
CA LEU A 36 -2.87 10.32 -9.71
C LEU A 36 -2.12 11.65 -9.92
N ALA A 37 -0.78 11.63 -10.02
CA ALA A 37 0.00 12.87 -10.20
C ALA A 37 -0.37 13.67 -11.47
N ASP A 38 -0.77 12.99 -12.54
CA ASP A 38 -1.18 13.60 -13.81
C ASP A 38 -2.65 14.04 -13.83
N GLY A 39 -3.35 13.92 -12.69
CA GLY A 39 -4.74 14.30 -12.52
C GLY A 39 -5.74 13.21 -12.92
N ARG A 40 -5.33 12.10 -13.53
CA ARG A 40 -6.23 10.96 -13.79
C ARG A 40 -6.81 10.44 -12.48
N GLN A 41 -7.96 9.78 -12.56
CA GLN A 41 -8.71 9.34 -11.38
C GLN A 41 -8.99 7.84 -11.37
N ILE A 42 -8.98 7.23 -10.20
CA ILE A 42 -9.42 5.86 -9.94
C ILE A 42 -10.50 5.89 -8.86
N LEU A 43 -11.59 5.16 -9.08
CA LEU A 43 -12.68 5.07 -8.12
C LEU A 43 -12.41 3.99 -7.07
N LEU A 44 -12.39 4.40 -5.80
CA LEU A 44 -12.19 3.51 -4.65
C LEU A 44 -13.50 3.36 -3.89
N PRO A 45 -13.97 2.13 -3.58
CA PRO A 45 -15.16 1.96 -2.76
C PRO A 45 -14.91 2.46 -1.35
N ILE A 46 -15.93 3.10 -0.77
CA ILE A 46 -15.92 3.56 0.62
C ILE A 46 -16.36 2.42 1.53
N ARG A 47 -15.55 2.12 2.55
CA ARG A 47 -15.83 1.11 3.57
C ARG A 47 -16.10 1.78 4.92
N PRO A 48 -17.36 1.83 5.38
CA PRO A 48 -17.68 2.31 6.71
C PRO A 48 -16.98 1.49 7.80
N LEU A 49 -16.49 2.16 8.82
CA LEU A 49 -15.96 1.53 10.02
C LEU A 49 -17.09 1.17 10.99
N SER A 50 -16.80 0.27 11.92
CA SER A 50 -17.77 -0.24 12.90
C SER A 50 -18.30 0.82 13.87
N ASP A 51 -17.65 1.98 13.95
CA ASP A 51 -18.11 3.10 14.79
C ASP A 51 -19.27 3.90 14.19
N GLY A 52 -19.62 3.64 12.93
CA GLY A 52 -20.71 4.31 12.20
C GLY A 52 -20.45 5.78 11.86
N ARG A 53 -19.27 6.32 12.20
CA ARG A 53 -18.90 7.73 12.01
C ARG A 53 -17.81 7.91 10.98
N HIS A 54 -16.96 6.92 10.82
CA HIS A 54 -15.80 6.98 9.96
C HIS A 54 -15.88 5.97 8.82
N ALA A 55 -15.15 6.24 7.74
CA ALA A 55 -14.96 5.31 6.65
C ALA A 55 -13.58 5.46 6.01
N LEU A 56 -13.19 4.46 5.23
CA LEU A 56 -11.93 4.46 4.49
C LEU A 56 -12.18 4.14 3.01
N ALA A 57 -11.49 4.84 2.12
CA ALA A 57 -11.38 4.44 0.72
C ALA A 57 -10.51 3.20 0.61
N SER A 58 -10.97 2.15 -0.08
CA SER A 58 -10.29 0.87 -0.16
C SER A 58 -9.64 0.65 -1.53
N LEU A 59 -8.41 0.15 -1.53
CA LEU A 59 -7.76 -0.43 -2.70
C LEU A 59 -7.53 -1.91 -2.41
N ILE A 60 -7.83 -2.78 -3.39
CA ILE A 60 -7.46 -4.20 -3.37
C ILE A 60 -6.75 -4.46 -4.69
N ILE A 61 -5.42 -4.37 -4.68
CA ILE A 61 -4.64 -4.26 -5.93
C ILE A 61 -4.79 -5.49 -6.83
N ASN A 62 -4.94 -6.69 -6.26
CA ASN A 62 -5.09 -7.92 -7.05
C ASN A 62 -6.52 -8.13 -7.61
N GLN A 63 -7.43 -7.18 -7.36
CA GLN A 63 -8.75 -7.10 -7.98
C GLN A 63 -8.82 -5.95 -8.99
N ALA A 64 -7.78 -5.12 -9.09
CA ALA A 64 -7.72 -4.05 -10.06
C ALA A 64 -7.50 -4.60 -11.48
N SER A 65 -7.96 -3.87 -12.49
CA SER A 65 -7.61 -4.19 -13.87
C SER A 65 -6.10 -4.03 -14.07
N PHE A 66 -5.55 -4.73 -15.07
CA PHE A 66 -4.14 -4.56 -15.41
C PHE A 66 -3.80 -3.14 -15.86
N GLU A 67 -4.75 -2.39 -16.42
CA GLU A 67 -4.55 -0.98 -16.76
C GLU A 67 -4.34 -0.12 -15.51
N VAL A 68 -5.17 -0.33 -14.47
CA VAL A 68 -5.01 0.36 -13.19
C VAL A 68 -3.72 -0.08 -12.49
N GLU A 69 -3.42 -1.39 -12.46
CA GLU A 69 -2.16 -1.89 -11.89
C GLU A 69 -0.93 -1.29 -12.57
N ASP A 70 -0.92 -1.26 -13.92
CA ASP A 70 0.21 -0.78 -14.70
C ASP A 70 0.44 0.73 -14.48
N ALA A 71 -0.64 1.52 -14.41
CA ALA A 71 -0.58 2.95 -14.12
C ALA A 71 -0.01 3.22 -12.71
N LEU A 72 -0.47 2.46 -11.70
CA LEU A 72 0.03 2.59 -10.33
C LEU A 72 1.50 2.16 -10.22
N ALA A 73 1.88 1.08 -10.89
CA ALA A 73 3.25 0.57 -10.87
C ALA A 73 4.22 1.51 -11.59
N GLU A 74 3.83 2.07 -12.73
CA GLU A 74 4.64 3.03 -13.48
C GLU A 74 4.90 4.29 -12.68
N GLU A 75 3.85 4.87 -12.08
CA GLU A 75 3.99 6.07 -11.27
C GLU A 75 4.82 5.81 -10.00
N LEU A 76 4.57 4.70 -9.29
CA LEU A 76 5.36 4.36 -8.11
C LEU A 76 6.83 4.12 -8.47
N ALA A 77 7.12 3.44 -9.57
CA ALA A 77 8.49 3.24 -10.05
C ALA A 77 9.19 4.57 -10.35
N ALA A 78 8.50 5.51 -11.02
CA ALA A 78 9.04 6.84 -11.28
C ALA A 78 9.36 7.60 -9.99
N ARG A 79 8.47 7.54 -8.98
CA ARG A 79 8.69 8.18 -7.67
C ARG A 79 9.79 7.50 -6.85
N LEU A 80 10.03 6.21 -7.05
CA LEU A 80 11.10 5.46 -6.39
C LEU A 80 12.45 5.57 -7.10
N ALA A 81 12.49 5.93 -8.38
CA ALA A 81 13.72 6.02 -9.18
C ALA A 81 14.82 6.93 -8.57
N PRO A 82 14.51 8.08 -7.92
CA PRO A 82 15.53 8.90 -7.23
C PRO A 82 16.26 8.16 -6.10
N PHE A 83 15.62 7.16 -5.50
CA PHE A 83 16.22 6.28 -4.50
C PHE A 83 17.11 5.20 -5.12
N ARG A 84 17.30 5.18 -6.46
CA ARG A 84 18.18 4.25 -7.18
C ARG A 84 18.04 2.79 -6.68
N PRO A 85 16.83 2.22 -6.64
CA PRO A 85 16.62 0.88 -6.13
C PRO A 85 17.32 -0.15 -7.02
N GLU A 86 18.04 -1.08 -6.41
CA GLU A 86 18.70 -2.18 -7.13
C GLU A 86 17.90 -3.50 -7.00
N ILE A 87 17.03 -3.59 -5.99
CA ILE A 87 16.10 -4.72 -5.81
C ILE A 87 14.84 -4.27 -5.06
N VAL A 88 13.71 -4.86 -5.43
CA VAL A 88 12.44 -4.70 -4.70
C VAL A 88 12.21 -5.92 -3.80
N ALA A 89 11.78 -5.69 -2.57
CA ALA A 89 11.23 -6.71 -1.69
C ALA A 89 9.75 -6.42 -1.39
N GLY A 90 8.87 -7.39 -1.65
CA GLY A 90 7.41 -7.21 -1.58
C GLY A 90 6.80 -7.83 -0.33
N LEU A 91 5.85 -7.13 0.30
CA LEU A 91 5.07 -7.63 1.43
C LEU A 91 3.90 -8.50 0.95
N PRO A 92 3.64 -9.64 1.61
CA PRO A 92 2.53 -10.53 1.28
C PRO A 92 1.19 -10.09 1.92
N THR A 93 0.06 -10.46 1.33
CA THR A 93 -0.07 -11.17 0.03
C THR A 93 -0.30 -10.18 -1.11
N LEU A 94 -1.13 -9.16 -0.88
CA LEU A 94 -1.60 -8.26 -1.92
C LEU A 94 -0.47 -7.39 -2.48
N GLY A 95 0.40 -6.87 -1.60
CA GLY A 95 1.59 -6.10 -1.96
C GLY A 95 2.55 -6.79 -2.94
N LEU A 96 2.55 -8.12 -3.03
CA LEU A 96 3.37 -8.85 -4.02
C LEU A 96 2.96 -8.54 -5.47
N THR A 97 1.69 -8.24 -5.71
CA THR A 97 1.15 -7.86 -7.03
C THR A 97 1.84 -6.58 -7.50
N LEU A 98 1.74 -5.52 -6.68
CA LEU A 98 2.37 -4.23 -6.96
C LEU A 98 3.90 -4.34 -6.99
N ALA A 99 4.51 -5.06 -6.06
CA ALA A 99 5.97 -5.21 -5.97
C ALA A 99 6.55 -5.83 -7.25
N ALA A 100 5.90 -6.86 -7.80
CA ALA A 100 6.31 -7.49 -9.04
C ALA A 100 6.21 -6.52 -10.23
N ALA A 101 5.10 -5.77 -10.33
CA ALA A 101 4.90 -4.80 -11.40
C ALA A 101 5.91 -3.64 -11.32
N VAL A 102 6.12 -3.08 -10.14
CA VAL A 102 7.10 -2.00 -9.92
C VAL A 102 8.52 -2.44 -10.22
N ALA A 103 8.93 -3.65 -9.80
CA ALA A 103 10.25 -4.19 -10.13
C ALA A 103 10.47 -4.24 -11.64
N ARG A 104 9.45 -4.64 -12.42
CA ARG A 104 9.51 -4.64 -13.89
C ARG A 104 9.65 -3.22 -14.45
N LYS A 105 8.89 -2.25 -13.94
CA LYS A 105 8.96 -0.83 -14.35
C LYS A 105 10.31 -0.18 -14.02
N LEU A 106 10.96 -0.62 -12.94
CA LEU A 106 12.33 -0.24 -12.58
C LEU A 106 13.41 -0.97 -13.41
N GLY A 107 13.02 -1.85 -14.34
CA GLY A 107 13.96 -2.62 -15.18
C GLY A 107 14.61 -3.80 -14.46
N HIS A 108 14.14 -4.18 -13.27
CA HIS A 108 14.67 -5.32 -12.54
C HIS A 108 14.18 -6.64 -13.16
N LYS A 109 15.06 -7.63 -13.26
CA LYS A 109 14.71 -8.96 -13.81
C LYS A 109 13.90 -9.83 -12.84
N ARG A 110 13.89 -9.48 -11.55
CA ARG A 110 13.26 -10.23 -10.45
C ARG A 110 13.03 -9.30 -9.27
N TYR A 111 12.21 -9.75 -8.32
CA TYR A 111 12.03 -9.14 -7.01
C TYR A 111 12.09 -10.24 -5.94
N VAL A 112 12.16 -9.84 -4.67
CA VAL A 112 12.16 -10.78 -3.53
C VAL A 112 10.79 -10.78 -2.85
N PRO A 113 9.98 -11.83 -3.00
CA PRO A 113 8.73 -11.95 -2.27
C PRO A 113 9.00 -12.37 -0.82
N LEU A 114 8.46 -11.61 0.13
CA LEU A 114 8.35 -12.06 1.53
C LEU A 114 7.10 -12.95 1.67
N GLY A 115 7.08 -13.82 2.67
CA GLY A 115 6.00 -14.81 2.84
C GLY A 115 5.43 -14.86 4.25
N THR A 116 4.20 -15.35 4.39
CA THR A 116 3.59 -15.64 5.70
C THR A 116 3.50 -17.11 6.05
N SER A 117 3.76 -18.00 5.07
CA SER A 117 3.73 -19.44 5.27
C SER A 117 5.11 -19.96 5.63
N ARG A 118 5.25 -20.57 6.81
CA ARG A 118 6.49 -21.26 7.18
C ARG A 118 6.75 -22.42 6.22
N LYS A 119 7.96 -22.49 5.68
CA LYS A 119 8.47 -23.64 4.94
C LYS A 119 9.50 -24.38 5.79
N PHE A 120 9.72 -25.67 5.54
CA PHE A 120 10.61 -26.48 6.39
C PHE A 120 12.07 -25.99 6.39
N TRP A 121 12.48 -25.25 5.36
CA TRP A 121 13.82 -24.65 5.23
C TRP A 121 13.91 -23.22 5.79
N TYR A 122 12.82 -22.64 6.30
CA TYR A 122 12.85 -21.31 6.92
C TYR A 122 13.32 -21.43 8.36
N VAL A 123 14.23 -20.54 8.73
CA VAL A 123 14.79 -20.44 10.09
C VAL A 123 14.10 -19.33 10.86
N ASP A 124 13.96 -19.51 12.17
CA ASP A 124 13.20 -18.57 13.01
C ASP A 124 13.84 -17.18 13.07
N ASP A 125 15.18 -17.10 12.98
CA ASP A 125 15.96 -15.86 12.93
C ASP A 125 15.68 -14.99 11.70
N LEU A 126 15.10 -15.57 10.64
CA LEU A 126 14.70 -14.87 9.42
C LEU A 126 13.18 -14.65 9.36
N SER A 127 12.58 -14.40 10.53
CA SER A 127 11.15 -14.13 10.63
C SER A 127 10.77 -13.25 11.80
N VAL A 128 9.68 -12.49 11.64
CA VAL A 128 9.14 -11.60 12.68
C VAL A 128 7.61 -11.72 12.76
N PRO A 129 6.96 -11.42 13.89
CA PRO A 129 5.51 -11.30 13.97
C PRO A 129 4.99 -10.18 13.04
N LEU A 130 3.86 -10.40 12.35
CA LEU A 130 3.23 -9.38 11.51
C LEU A 130 2.36 -8.39 12.32
N SER A 131 1.91 -8.79 13.51
CA SER A 131 1.19 -7.94 14.46
C SER A 131 1.61 -8.24 15.90
N SER A 132 1.54 -7.23 16.76
CA SER A 132 1.84 -7.32 18.20
C SER A 132 0.69 -7.90 19.03
N ILE A 133 -0.51 -8.01 18.46
CA ILE A 133 -1.68 -8.58 19.15
C ILE A 133 -1.53 -10.10 19.20
N THR A 134 -1.13 -10.59 20.37
CA THR A 134 -1.04 -12.01 20.72
C THR A 134 -2.45 -12.61 20.86
N THR A 135 -3.17 -12.79 19.76
CA THR A 135 -4.38 -13.63 19.77
C THR A 135 -3.94 -15.10 19.90
N PRO A 136 -4.48 -15.87 20.87
CA PRO A 136 -4.15 -17.28 21.01
C PRO A 136 -4.49 -18.04 19.73
N GLY A 137 -3.48 -18.67 19.11
CA GLY A 137 -3.68 -19.65 18.03
C GLY A 137 -3.27 -19.24 16.61
N GLN A 138 -2.99 -17.96 16.31
CA GLN A 138 -2.45 -17.57 14.99
C GLN A 138 -1.38 -16.48 15.10
N LYS A 139 -0.12 -16.88 15.33
CA LYS A 139 1.03 -16.00 15.11
C LYS A 139 1.31 -15.94 13.60
N LYS A 140 0.62 -15.05 12.87
CA LYS A 140 1.04 -14.71 11.50
C LYS A 140 2.43 -14.08 11.61
N ARG A 141 3.42 -14.74 11.01
CA ARG A 141 4.80 -14.28 10.92
C ARG A 141 5.10 -13.89 9.49
N LEU A 142 5.98 -12.92 9.32
CA LEU A 142 6.60 -12.58 8.07
C LEU A 142 7.95 -13.29 7.99
N TYR A 143 8.27 -13.86 6.84
CA TYR A 143 9.49 -14.63 6.59
C TYR A 143 10.20 -14.12 5.34
N VAL A 144 11.52 -14.24 5.33
CA VAL A 144 12.34 -14.16 4.11
C VAL A 144 12.97 -15.52 3.85
N ASP A 145 12.95 -15.98 2.59
CA ASP A 145 13.65 -17.20 2.22
C ASP A 145 15.17 -16.98 2.34
N PRO A 146 15.91 -17.83 3.08
CA PRO A 146 17.37 -17.74 3.16
C PRO A 146 18.05 -17.67 1.79
N ARG A 147 17.51 -18.33 0.76
CA ARG A 147 18.04 -18.32 -0.61
C ARG A 147 17.94 -16.96 -1.30
N MET A 148 17.04 -16.09 -0.83
CA MET A 148 16.86 -14.75 -1.39
C MET A 148 17.76 -13.72 -0.70
N LEU A 149 18.32 -14.00 0.49
CA LEU A 149 19.18 -13.06 1.21
C LEU A 149 20.38 -12.53 0.41
N PRO A 150 21.07 -13.33 -0.43
CA PRO A 150 22.16 -12.82 -1.28
C PRO A 150 21.71 -11.74 -2.28
N LEU A 151 20.41 -11.67 -2.60
CA LEU A 151 19.86 -10.63 -3.48
C LEU A 151 19.53 -9.32 -2.74
N LEU A 152 19.51 -9.34 -1.41
CA LEU A 152 19.18 -8.18 -0.58
C LEU A 152 20.41 -7.56 0.08
N ARG A 153 21.37 -8.39 0.53
CA ARG A 153 22.54 -7.91 1.28
C ARG A 153 23.49 -7.11 0.41
N GLY A 154 23.74 -5.87 0.81
CA GLY A 154 24.61 -4.95 0.08
C GLY A 154 23.95 -4.28 -1.12
N TRP A 155 22.66 -4.51 -1.34
CA TRP A 155 21.87 -3.90 -2.41
C TRP A 155 20.95 -2.81 -1.86
N ARG A 156 20.62 -1.83 -2.68
CA ARG A 156 19.63 -0.77 -2.37
C ARG A 156 18.22 -1.33 -2.47
N VAL A 157 17.75 -1.91 -1.37
CA VAL A 157 16.42 -2.53 -1.25
C VAL A 157 15.33 -1.46 -1.11
N VAL A 158 14.24 -1.59 -1.87
CA VAL A 158 12.97 -0.90 -1.54
C VAL A 158 11.95 -1.93 -1.07
N LEU A 159 11.28 -1.63 0.04
CA LEU A 159 10.13 -2.41 0.50
C LEU A 159 8.84 -1.89 -0.13
N ILE A 160 8.02 -2.79 -0.67
CA ILE A 160 6.74 -2.44 -1.29
C ILE A 160 5.59 -3.20 -0.63
N ASP A 161 4.53 -2.48 -0.29
CA ASP A 161 3.21 -3.03 0.05
C ASP A 161 2.15 -2.43 -0.88
N ASP A 162 0.92 -2.94 -0.91
CA ASP A 162 -0.14 -2.35 -1.73
C ASP A 162 -0.75 -1.10 -1.08
N VAL A 163 -1.05 -1.19 0.21
CA VAL A 163 -1.68 -0.12 0.99
C VAL A 163 -1.00 0.02 2.35
N ILE A 164 -0.60 1.24 2.72
CA ILE A 164 -0.11 1.55 4.06
C ILE A 164 -1.20 2.31 4.81
N SER A 165 -1.84 1.65 5.80
CA SER A 165 -2.92 2.24 6.61
C SER A 165 -2.48 2.57 8.04
N SER A 166 -2.34 1.57 8.91
CA SER A 166 -1.76 1.74 10.26
C SER A 166 -0.24 1.63 10.29
N GLY A 167 0.37 1.15 9.19
CA GLY A 167 1.80 0.86 9.12
C GLY A 167 2.23 -0.50 9.69
N ALA A 168 1.32 -1.31 10.24
CA ALA A 168 1.70 -2.56 10.91
C ALA A 168 2.50 -3.54 10.02
N SER A 169 2.02 -3.80 8.79
CA SER A 169 2.69 -4.71 7.84
C SER A 169 4.08 -4.21 7.44
N ILE A 170 4.21 -2.92 7.14
CA ILE A 170 5.49 -2.36 6.70
C ILE A 170 6.49 -2.26 7.85
N LEU A 171 6.04 -1.99 9.09
CA LEU A 171 6.88 -2.06 10.29
C LEU A 171 7.45 -3.47 10.51
N ALA A 172 6.63 -4.51 10.30
CA ALA A 172 7.12 -5.89 10.31
C ALA A 172 8.15 -6.13 9.19
N GLY A 173 7.92 -5.61 7.99
CA GLY A 173 8.89 -5.63 6.90
C GLY A 173 10.23 -4.99 7.27
N LEU A 174 10.20 -3.78 7.83
CA LEU A 174 11.39 -3.06 8.30
C LEU A 174 12.12 -3.82 9.40
N SER A 175 11.38 -4.39 10.35
CA SER A 175 11.94 -5.20 11.45
C SER A 175 12.62 -6.45 10.92
N LEU A 176 12.03 -7.12 9.91
CA LEU A 176 12.64 -8.27 9.26
C LEU A 176 13.91 -7.90 8.50
N MET A 177 13.91 -6.77 7.76
CA MET A 177 15.11 -6.29 7.07
C MET A 177 16.23 -5.96 8.06
N ALA A 178 15.91 -5.28 9.15
CA ALA A 178 16.86 -4.95 10.22
C ALA A 178 17.46 -6.22 10.85
N ALA A 179 16.64 -7.24 11.14
CA ALA A 179 17.13 -8.54 11.63
C ALA A 179 18.07 -9.24 10.64
N CYS A 180 17.96 -8.94 9.34
CA CYS A 180 18.84 -9.44 8.30
C CYS A 180 20.07 -8.55 8.04
N GLY A 181 20.24 -7.45 8.78
CA GLY A 181 21.29 -6.45 8.59
C GLY A 181 21.10 -5.58 7.34
N ILE A 182 19.85 -5.36 6.93
CA ILE A 182 19.48 -4.60 5.74
C ILE A 182 18.67 -3.36 6.15
N GLU A 183 19.05 -2.20 5.65
CA GLU A 183 18.25 -0.97 5.75
C GLU A 183 17.69 -0.63 4.36
N PRO A 184 16.36 -0.66 4.16
CA PRO A 184 15.76 -0.23 2.91
C PRO A 184 16.04 1.26 2.61
N VAL A 185 16.24 1.59 1.33
CA VAL A 185 16.45 2.97 0.89
C VAL A 185 15.15 3.77 0.81
N ALA A 186 14.01 3.10 0.63
CA ALA A 186 12.67 3.68 0.64
C ALA A 186 11.60 2.61 0.91
N ILE A 187 10.39 3.09 1.15
CA ILE A 187 9.14 2.34 1.23
C ILE A 187 8.23 2.82 0.10
N GLY A 188 7.59 1.91 -0.62
CA GLY A 188 6.62 2.20 -1.66
C GLY A 188 5.25 1.59 -1.38
N ALA A 189 4.18 2.30 -1.73
CA ALA A 189 2.83 1.77 -1.78
C ALA A 189 1.99 2.43 -2.88
N ALA A 190 0.94 1.75 -3.34
CA ALA A 190 -0.02 2.40 -4.24
C ALA A 190 -0.81 3.45 -3.47
N MET A 191 -1.33 3.09 -2.29
CA MET A 191 -2.14 3.98 -1.45
C MET A 191 -1.55 4.19 -0.06
N LEU A 192 -1.37 5.45 0.33
CA LEU A 192 -1.21 5.84 1.74
C LEU A 192 -2.60 6.20 2.30
N GLN A 193 -3.12 5.38 3.21
CA GLN A 193 -4.48 5.50 3.70
C GLN A 193 -4.50 6.12 5.10
N SER A 194 -5.12 7.29 5.22
CA SER A 194 -5.05 8.17 6.39
C SER A 194 -3.61 8.58 6.74
N GLU A 195 -3.43 9.22 7.89
CA GLU A 195 -2.11 9.61 8.42
C GLU A 195 -1.63 8.70 9.58
N ARG A 196 -2.43 7.69 9.95
CA ARG A 196 -2.17 6.84 11.14
C ARG A 196 -0.87 6.05 11.07
N TRP A 197 -0.32 5.84 9.88
CA TRP A 197 0.95 5.15 9.69
C TRP A 197 2.16 6.03 10.03
N ARG A 198 2.05 7.36 10.00
CA ARG A 198 3.20 8.27 10.15
C ARG A 198 3.86 8.13 11.51
N GLN A 199 3.08 8.26 12.59
CA GLN A 199 3.61 8.22 13.95
C GLN A 199 4.32 6.89 14.25
N PRO A 200 3.71 5.71 14.02
CA PRO A 200 4.40 4.44 14.24
C PRO A 200 5.70 4.28 13.44
N LEU A 201 5.76 4.80 12.20
CA LEU A 201 6.98 4.77 11.40
C LEU A 201 8.05 5.72 11.95
N ALA A 202 7.66 6.92 12.39
CA ALA A 202 8.55 7.90 13.02
C ALA A 202 9.13 7.39 14.35
N GLU A 203 8.33 6.67 15.14
CA GLU A 203 8.77 6.02 16.39
C GLU A 203 9.83 4.94 16.15
N LEU A 204 9.76 4.22 15.02
CA LEU A 204 10.81 3.29 14.62
C LEU A 204 12.08 4.03 14.16
N SER A 205 11.93 5.05 13.32
CA SER A 205 13.00 5.99 12.96
C SER A 205 12.41 7.25 12.31
N PRO A 206 12.87 8.47 12.68
CA PRO A 206 12.33 9.72 12.13
C PRO A 206 12.41 9.85 10.60
N GLN A 207 13.27 9.07 9.93
CA GLN A 207 13.42 9.11 8.47
C GLN A 207 12.29 8.41 7.71
N TRP A 208 11.56 7.48 8.34
CA TRP A 208 10.64 6.61 7.61
C TRP A 208 9.43 7.33 7.02
N PRO A 209 8.81 8.33 7.68
CA PRO A 209 7.77 9.13 7.05
C PRO A 209 8.21 9.77 5.73
N ASP A 210 9.42 10.34 5.68
CA ASP A 210 9.93 11.04 4.49
C ASP A 210 10.45 10.07 3.41
N ARG A 211 10.80 8.85 3.79
CA ARG A 211 11.19 7.76 2.87
C ARG A 211 10.01 6.90 2.44
N THR A 212 8.78 7.23 2.84
CA THR A 212 7.57 6.51 2.45
C THR A 212 6.89 7.21 1.29
N VAL A 213 6.78 6.51 0.17
CA VAL A 213 6.27 7.03 -1.09
C VAL A 213 4.97 6.31 -1.46
N GLY A 214 3.90 7.09 -1.61
CA GLY A 214 2.64 6.64 -2.19
C GLY A 214 2.47 7.09 -3.63
N VAL A 215 1.66 6.40 -4.42
CA VAL A 215 1.14 6.97 -5.69
C VAL A 215 0.11 8.05 -5.35
N PHE A 216 -0.86 7.72 -4.50
CA PHE A 216 -1.82 8.67 -3.98
C PHE A 216 -2.07 8.44 -2.48
N ALA A 217 -2.68 9.43 -1.84
CA ALA A 217 -3.13 9.35 -0.46
C ALA A 217 -4.65 9.48 -0.38
N THR A 218 -5.26 8.81 0.60
CA THR A 218 -6.69 8.95 0.88
C THR A 218 -6.90 9.36 2.33
N PRO A 219 -7.82 10.29 2.63
CA PRO A 219 -8.08 10.72 3.99
C PRO A 219 -8.89 9.67 4.76
N MET A 220 -8.93 9.81 6.09
CA MET A 220 -10.06 9.27 6.84
C MET A 220 -11.33 10.01 6.40
N LEU A 221 -12.41 9.30 6.15
CA LEU A 221 -13.69 9.90 5.80
C LEU A 221 -14.57 10.01 7.04
N VAL A 222 -15.35 11.09 7.13
CA VAL A 222 -16.30 11.34 8.22
C VAL A 222 -17.71 11.45 7.65
N ARG A 223 -18.66 10.82 8.33
CA ARG A 223 -20.07 10.85 7.96
C ARG A 223 -20.68 12.21 8.29
N ALA A 224 -21.23 12.88 7.28
CA ALA A 224 -22.03 14.08 7.43
C ALA A 224 -23.49 13.74 7.81
N ASP A 225 -24.24 14.75 8.25
CA ASP A 225 -25.63 14.60 8.70
C ASP A 225 -26.58 14.11 7.59
N ASP A 226 -26.29 14.48 6.34
CA ASP A 226 -27.02 14.03 5.14
C ASP A 226 -26.65 12.60 4.70
N GLY A 227 -25.75 11.95 5.44
CA GLY A 227 -25.26 10.61 5.19
C GLY A 227 -24.15 10.51 4.12
N ALA A 228 -23.70 11.62 3.54
CA ALA A 228 -22.52 11.64 2.69
C ALA A 228 -21.24 11.51 3.53
N TRP A 229 -20.16 11.14 2.86
CA TRP A 229 -18.82 11.06 3.42
C TRP A 229 -18.02 12.29 2.98
N SER A 230 -17.34 12.94 3.91
CA SER A 230 -16.42 14.04 3.63
C SER A 230 -15.01 13.63 3.99
N ALA A 231 -14.01 14.18 3.29
CA ALA A 231 -12.63 14.07 3.72
C ALA A 231 -12.47 14.74 5.08
N SER A 232 -11.92 14.04 6.08
CA SER A 232 -11.55 14.69 7.32
C SER A 232 -10.48 15.75 7.04
N ASP A 233 -10.72 16.98 7.49
CA ASP A 233 -9.72 18.06 7.55
C ASP A 233 -8.71 17.77 8.65
N THR A 234 -8.04 16.63 8.58
CA THR A 234 -6.96 16.32 9.51
C THR A 234 -5.63 16.63 8.83
N ARG A 235 -5.32 17.92 8.74
CA ARG A 235 -3.92 18.36 8.89
C ARG A 235 -3.63 18.30 10.39
N ILE A 236 -2.98 17.24 10.86
CA ILE A 236 -2.29 17.26 12.15
C ILE A 236 -0.83 17.63 11.85
#